data_AF-A0A2G5MY13-F1
#
_entry.id   AF-A0A2G5MY13-F1
#
_cell.length_a   1.000
_cell.length_b   1.000
_cell.length_c   1.000
_cell.angle_alpha   90.00
_cell.angle_beta   90.00
_cell.angle_gamma   90.00
#
_symmetry.space_group_name_H-M   'P 1'
#
loop_
_entity.id
_entity.type
_entity.pdbx_description
1 polymer ?
#
loop_
_entity_poly.entity_id
_entity_poly.type
_entity_poly.pdbx_seq_one_letter_code
_entity_poly.pdbx_strand_id
1 'polypeptide(L)'
;SNVDGYYSISGNNVVLTQKGADFVNAGNQLPKIDLTVTDPQGANSSNSGQPTVNLHNDVPVITVAANTLEENSAAAGTVAGTFVAKDEETPRDGLTITFTGTSNADGYYSISGNNVVLTQKGADFVNAGNQLPKIDLTVTDPSGANSSNSGQPTVNLHNDVPVITVAANTLEENSAAAGTVAGTFTATDEETP
;
A
#
# COMPACT_ATOMS: atom_id res chain seq x y z
N SER A 1 12.11 38.60 5.78
CA SER A 1 10.98 38.76 4.85
C SER A 1 9.84 37.84 5.32
N ASN A 2 8.61 38.04 4.85
CA ASN A 2 7.46 37.18 5.19
C ASN A 2 6.76 36.73 3.91
N VAL A 3 7.54 36.22 2.95
CA VAL A 3 7.06 35.87 1.61
C VAL A 3 5.95 34.82 1.69
N ASP A 4 6.09 33.87 2.61
CA ASP A 4 5.13 32.78 2.79
C ASP A 4 3.93 33.16 3.68
N GLY A 5 3.96 34.31 4.36
CA GLY A 5 2.86 34.77 5.21
C GLY A 5 2.76 34.06 6.57
N TYR A 6 3.81 33.37 7.05
CA TYR A 6 3.79 32.65 8.33
C TYR A 6 3.89 33.56 9.55
N TYR A 7 4.41 34.77 9.41
CA TYR A 7 4.64 35.69 10.51
C TYR A 7 3.82 36.98 10.38
N SER A 8 3.61 37.66 11.49
CA SER A 8 3.13 39.05 11.52
C SER A 8 3.79 39.80 12.68
N ILE A 9 3.83 41.13 12.60
CA ILE A 9 4.39 41.97 13.66
C ILE A 9 3.24 42.50 14.52
N SER A 10 3.34 42.32 15.84
CA SER A 10 2.40 42.84 16.82
C SER A 10 3.18 43.56 17.92
N GLY A 11 3.24 44.89 17.82
CA GLY A 11 4.14 45.71 18.64
C GLY A 11 5.60 45.32 18.40
N ASN A 12 6.29 44.91 19.48
CA ASN A 12 7.68 44.44 19.42
C ASN A 12 7.81 42.93 19.20
N ASN A 13 6.70 42.21 19.01
CA ASN A 13 6.70 40.76 18.84
C ASN A 13 6.57 40.38 17.37
N VAL A 14 7.24 39.30 16.98
CA VAL A 14 6.92 38.54 15.78
C VAL A 14 6.03 37.38 16.22
N VAL A 15 4.80 37.32 15.71
CA VAL A 15 3.81 36.29 16.05
C VAL A 15 3.48 35.45 14.83
N LEU A 16 3.06 34.21 15.03
CA LEU A 16 2.57 33.37 13.94
C LEU A 16 1.22 33.89 13.44
N THR A 17 1.03 33.83 12.12
CA THR A 17 -0.31 33.86 11.52
C THR A 17 -0.95 32.47 11.65
N GLN A 18 -2.23 32.35 11.30
CA GLN A 18 -2.87 31.03 11.22
C GLN A 18 -2.10 30.10 10.28
N LYS A 19 -1.67 30.59 9.12
CA LYS A 19 -0.88 29.81 8.16
C LYS A 19 0.46 29.35 8.76
N GLY A 20 1.12 30.19 9.57
CA GLY A 20 2.35 29.82 10.27
C GLY A 20 2.13 28.77 11.34
N ALA A 21 1.02 28.87 12.09
CA ALA A 21 0.62 27.86 13.07
C ALA A 21 0.28 26.52 12.40
N ASP A 22 -0.49 26.54 11.30
CA ASP A 22 -0.85 25.32 10.56
C ASP A 22 0.40 24.65 9.98
N PHE A 23 1.36 25.43 9.48
CA PHE A 23 2.59 24.91 8.92
C PHE A 23 3.44 24.16 9.97
N VAL A 24 3.63 24.75 11.15
CA VAL A 24 4.38 24.09 12.23
C VAL A 24 3.64 22.87 12.79
N ASN A 25 2.31 22.94 12.89
CA ASN A 25 1.47 21.83 13.34
C ASN A 25 1.39 20.67 12.32
N ALA A 26 1.81 20.89 11.08
CA ALA A 26 1.93 19.87 10.05
C ALA A 26 3.36 19.29 9.95
N GLY A 27 4.11 19.28 11.06
CA GLY A 27 5.44 18.67 11.14
C GLY A 27 6.60 19.50 10.57
N ASN A 28 6.39 20.78 10.22
CA ASN A 28 7.40 21.55 9.49
C ASN A 28 8.28 22.45 10.36
N GLN A 29 9.54 22.59 9.97
CA GLN A 29 10.44 23.61 10.51
C GLN A 29 10.09 24.99 9.93
N LEU A 30 9.90 25.96 10.84
CA LEU A 30 9.61 27.34 10.48
C LEU A 30 10.82 28.01 9.79
N PRO A 31 10.61 28.83 8.73
CA PRO A 31 11.70 29.50 8.06
C PRO A 31 12.32 30.61 8.92
N LYS A 32 13.43 31.18 8.43
CA LYS A 32 14.11 32.28 9.10
C LYS A 32 13.26 33.54 9.12
N ILE A 33 13.26 34.24 10.24
CA ILE A 33 12.72 35.58 10.38
C ILE A 33 13.85 36.55 10.04
N ASP A 34 13.72 37.30 8.94
CA ASP A 34 14.60 38.45 8.64
C ASP A 34 13.82 39.76 8.79
N LEU A 35 14.31 40.66 9.63
CA LEU A 35 13.73 41.98 9.89
C LEU A 35 14.72 43.09 9.47
N THR A 36 14.16 44.19 8.98
CA THR A 36 14.90 45.42 8.72
C THR A 36 14.11 46.57 9.34
N VAL A 37 14.80 47.38 10.14
CA VAL A 37 14.26 48.63 10.67
C VAL A 37 14.89 49.78 9.89
N THR A 38 14.10 50.81 9.58
CA THR A 38 14.56 52.02 8.89
C THR A 38 14.08 53.22 9.68
N ASP A 39 14.97 54.17 9.96
CA ASP A 39 14.62 55.42 10.62
C ASP A 39 13.93 56.40 9.64
N PRO A 40 13.30 57.48 10.12
CA PRO A 40 12.63 58.45 9.26
C PRO A 40 13.57 59.20 8.29
N GLN A 41 14.88 59.17 8.54
CA GLN A 41 15.91 59.80 7.72
C GLN A 41 16.50 58.83 6.68
N GLY A 42 16.08 57.57 6.67
CA GLY A 42 16.44 56.54 5.70
C GLY A 42 17.60 55.63 6.09
N ALA A 43 18.20 55.78 7.27
CA ALA A 43 19.22 54.83 7.74
C ALA A 43 18.55 53.53 8.20
N ASN A 44 19.19 52.39 7.97
CA ASN A 44 18.61 51.08 8.28
C ASN A 44 19.57 50.15 9.02
N SER A 45 18.99 49.17 9.70
CA SER A 45 19.68 48.03 10.29
C SER A 45 18.85 46.77 10.08
N SER A 46 19.51 45.65 9.84
CA SER A 46 18.86 44.36 9.62
C SER A 46 19.43 43.30 10.52
N ASN A 47 18.58 42.41 11.01
CA ASN A 47 19.00 41.23 11.74
C ASN A 47 18.00 40.09 11.50
N SER A 48 18.38 38.90 11.92
CA SER A 48 17.62 37.69 11.64
C SER A 48 17.73 36.66 12.75
N GLY A 49 16.70 35.85 12.91
CA GLY A 49 16.69 34.71 13.80
C GLY A 49 15.85 33.58 13.20
N GLN A 50 16.24 32.33 13.45
CA GLN A 50 15.46 31.17 13.03
C GLN A 50 14.82 30.52 14.26
N PRO A 51 13.48 30.40 14.31
CA PRO A 51 12.83 29.60 15.35
C PRO A 51 13.28 28.14 15.25
N THR A 52 13.60 27.53 16.39
CA THR A 52 13.77 26.08 16.48
C THR A 52 12.41 25.45 16.79
N VAL A 53 11.98 24.49 15.98
CA VAL A 53 10.77 23.70 16.25
C VAL A 53 11.19 22.32 16.76
N ASN A 54 10.71 21.94 17.94
CA ASN A 54 10.82 20.58 18.42
C ASN A 54 9.62 19.79 17.88
N LEU A 55 9.85 19.02 16.84
CA LEU A 55 8.83 18.15 16.26
C LEU A 55 8.54 17.00 17.22
N HIS A 56 7.25 16.67 17.36
CA HIS A 56 6.82 15.43 17.98
C HIS A 56 6.65 14.41 16.86
N ASN A 57 6.91 13.14 17.16
CA ASN A 57 6.76 12.08 16.17
C ASN A 57 5.31 11.64 16.14
N ASP A 58 4.61 11.96 15.06
CA ASP A 58 3.27 11.45 14.80
C ASP A 58 3.33 10.01 14.26
N VAL A 59 2.17 9.32 14.25
CA VAL A 59 2.10 7.95 13.73
C VAL A 59 1.84 8.03 12.22
N PRO A 60 2.64 7.37 11.36
CA PRO A 60 2.41 7.41 9.93
C PRO A 60 1.08 6.75 9.58
N VAL A 61 0.43 7.19 8.52
CA VAL A 61 -0.87 6.69 8.04
C VAL A 61 -0.73 6.06 6.66
N ILE A 62 -1.31 4.87 6.49
CA ILE A 62 -1.40 4.18 5.19
C ILE A 62 -2.85 3.90 4.76
N THR A 63 -3.13 4.08 3.48
CA THR A 63 -4.38 3.65 2.83
C THR A 63 -4.07 2.68 1.71
N VAL A 64 -4.84 1.58 1.61
CA VAL A 64 -4.68 0.55 0.58
C VAL A 64 -5.96 0.47 -0.25
N ALA A 65 -5.82 0.48 -1.57
CA ALA A 65 -6.91 0.31 -2.52
C ALA A 65 -6.60 -0.91 -3.40
N ALA A 66 -7.49 -1.90 -3.42
CA ALA A 66 -7.32 -3.09 -4.22
C ALA A 66 -8.06 -2.99 -5.56
N ASN A 67 -7.55 -3.70 -6.57
CA ASN A 67 -8.13 -3.77 -7.91
C ASN A 67 -8.91 -5.06 -8.11
N THR A 68 -9.80 -5.04 -9.09
CA THR A 68 -10.34 -6.26 -9.69
C THR A 68 -9.35 -6.81 -10.71
N LEU A 69 -9.17 -8.12 -10.69
CA LEU A 69 -8.33 -8.88 -11.58
C LEU A 69 -9.19 -9.81 -12.44
N GLU A 70 -8.67 -10.19 -13.60
CA GLU A 70 -9.32 -11.10 -14.53
C GLU A 70 -8.52 -12.39 -14.59
N GLU A 71 -9.20 -13.51 -14.37
CA GLU A 71 -8.66 -14.84 -14.65
C GLU A 71 -8.24 -14.98 -16.13
N ASN A 72 -7.34 -15.91 -16.41
CA ASN A 72 -6.75 -16.18 -17.74
C ASN A 72 -5.91 -15.05 -18.34
N SER A 73 -5.83 -13.88 -17.68
CA SER A 73 -5.03 -12.73 -18.13
C SER A 73 -4.07 -12.18 -17.08
N ALA A 74 -4.10 -12.72 -15.85
CA ALA A 74 -3.20 -12.30 -14.79
C ALA A 74 -1.75 -12.67 -15.18
N ALA A 75 -0.82 -11.74 -14.95
CA ALA A 75 0.60 -11.94 -15.22
C ALA A 75 1.44 -11.34 -14.08
N ALA A 76 2.69 -11.78 -13.97
CA ALA A 76 3.64 -11.14 -13.07
C ALA A 76 3.75 -9.64 -13.40
N GLY A 77 3.65 -8.78 -12.39
CA GLY A 77 3.61 -7.34 -12.56
C GLY A 77 2.22 -6.72 -12.72
N THR A 78 1.15 -7.52 -12.88
CA THR A 78 -0.23 -7.01 -12.83
C THR A 78 -0.49 -6.34 -11.49
N VAL A 79 -1.04 -5.12 -11.50
CA VAL A 79 -1.28 -4.33 -10.29
C VAL A 79 -2.54 -4.86 -9.58
N ALA A 80 -2.33 -5.55 -8.46
CA ALA A 80 -3.41 -6.05 -7.59
C ALA A 80 -3.96 -4.97 -6.65
N GLY A 81 -3.18 -3.92 -6.38
CA GLY A 81 -3.62 -2.76 -5.61
C GLY A 81 -2.60 -1.64 -5.61
N THR A 82 -2.99 -0.51 -5.04
CA THR A 82 -2.14 0.65 -4.81
C THR A 82 -2.24 1.08 -3.35
N PHE A 83 -1.28 1.85 -2.88
CA PHE A 83 -1.32 2.41 -1.54
C PHE A 83 -0.77 3.83 -1.50
N VAL A 84 -1.18 4.56 -0.47
CA VAL A 84 -0.67 5.90 -0.14
C VAL A 84 -0.24 5.87 1.31
N ALA A 85 0.99 6.29 1.58
CA ALA A 85 1.55 6.41 2.93
C ALA A 85 2.00 7.86 3.17
N LYS A 86 1.68 8.40 4.34
CA LYS A 86 2.01 9.78 4.73
C LYS A 86 2.38 9.83 6.21
N ASP A 87 3.17 10.84 6.53
CA ASP A 87 3.59 11.19 7.88
C ASP A 87 3.88 12.69 7.88
N GLU A 88 3.51 13.39 8.94
CA GLU A 88 3.68 14.85 9.04
C GLU A 88 5.16 15.25 9.05
N GLU A 89 6.02 14.48 9.71
CA GLU A 89 7.46 14.79 9.85
C GLU A 89 8.32 14.07 8.80
N THR A 90 7.90 12.88 8.38
CA THR A 90 8.70 12.00 7.53
C THR A 90 8.22 12.03 6.07
N PRO A 91 9.06 12.46 5.12
CA PRO A 91 8.71 12.36 3.71
C PRO A 91 8.51 10.89 3.31
N ARG A 92 7.68 10.66 2.29
CA ARG A 92 7.31 9.30 1.84
C ARG A 92 8.50 8.36 1.68
N ASP A 93 9.62 8.83 1.13
CA ASP A 93 10.82 8.00 0.89
C ASP A 93 11.56 7.59 2.17
N GLY A 94 11.28 8.25 3.29
CA GLY A 94 11.74 7.87 4.63
C GLY A 94 10.84 6.83 5.32
N LEU A 95 9.65 6.55 4.77
CA LEU A 95 8.71 5.57 5.32
C LEU A 95 8.97 4.17 4.76
N THR A 96 9.01 3.18 5.66
CA THR A 96 9.14 1.77 5.31
C THR A 96 7.76 1.15 5.14
N ILE A 97 7.54 0.45 4.02
CA ILE A 97 6.30 -0.27 3.74
C ILE A 97 6.59 -1.77 3.66
N THR A 98 5.85 -2.56 4.42
CA THR A 98 5.97 -4.02 4.45
C THR A 98 4.60 -4.68 4.38
N PHE A 99 4.58 -5.96 4.00
CA PHE A 99 3.42 -6.80 4.26
C PHE A 99 3.28 -7.00 5.77
N THR A 100 2.05 -6.86 6.29
CA THR A 100 1.78 -7.02 7.72
C THR A 100 2.03 -8.47 8.14
N GLY A 101 2.96 -8.68 9.07
CA GLY A 101 3.28 -10.02 9.60
C GLY A 101 3.58 -11.04 8.49
N THR A 102 2.78 -12.10 8.42
CA THR A 102 2.90 -13.18 7.43
C THR A 102 1.80 -13.14 6.36
N SER A 103 1.12 -12.00 6.18
CA SER A 103 -0.01 -11.84 5.24
C SER A 103 0.32 -12.19 3.79
N ASN A 104 1.60 -12.14 3.42
CA ASN A 104 2.11 -12.55 2.10
C ASN A 104 3.15 -13.68 2.20
N ALA A 105 3.03 -14.59 3.18
CA ALA A 105 3.94 -15.72 3.32
C ALA A 105 3.93 -16.66 2.11
N ASP A 106 2.80 -16.76 1.41
CA ASP A 106 2.69 -17.51 0.17
C ASP A 106 3.42 -16.87 -1.01
N GLY A 107 3.74 -15.57 -0.93
CA GLY A 107 4.51 -14.85 -1.95
C GLY A 107 3.71 -14.52 -3.21
N TYR A 108 2.39 -14.31 -3.11
CA TYR A 108 1.56 -13.90 -4.25
C TYR A 108 1.81 -12.46 -4.68
N TYR A 109 2.28 -11.61 -3.77
CA TYR A 109 2.46 -10.18 -4.00
C TYR A 109 3.90 -9.72 -3.89
N SER A 110 4.19 -8.59 -4.53
CA SER A 110 5.42 -7.80 -4.35
C SER A 110 5.09 -6.32 -4.34
N ILE A 111 5.90 -5.51 -3.64
CA ILE A 111 5.74 -4.06 -3.59
C ILE A 111 6.63 -3.44 -4.67
N SER A 112 6.07 -2.57 -5.50
CA SER A 112 6.77 -1.83 -6.55
C SER A 112 6.33 -0.37 -6.56
N GLY A 113 7.19 0.52 -6.05
CA GLY A 113 6.84 1.92 -5.81
C GLY A 113 5.67 2.02 -4.82
N ASN A 114 4.56 2.62 -5.26
CA ASN A 114 3.30 2.71 -4.49
C ASN A 114 2.25 1.68 -4.94
N ASN A 115 2.67 0.65 -5.68
CA ASN A 115 1.82 -0.43 -6.15
C ASN A 115 2.15 -1.73 -5.42
N VAL A 116 1.13 -2.58 -5.30
CA VAL A 116 1.28 -4.00 -5.00
C VAL A 116 0.95 -4.77 -6.27
N VAL A 117 1.94 -5.53 -6.75
CA VAL A 117 1.85 -6.27 -8.01
C VAL A 117 1.94 -7.77 -7.78
N LEU A 118 1.31 -8.54 -8.66
CA LEU A 118 1.39 -10.00 -8.63
C LEU A 118 2.81 -10.47 -8.90
N THR A 119 3.26 -11.47 -8.15
CA THR A 119 4.38 -12.32 -8.56
C THR A 119 3.90 -13.32 -9.62
N GLN A 120 4.82 -14.11 -10.19
CA GLN A 120 4.40 -15.20 -11.07
C GLN A 120 3.47 -16.19 -10.34
N LYS A 121 3.79 -16.55 -9.10
CA LYS A 121 2.94 -17.42 -8.27
C LYS A 121 1.56 -16.81 -8.02
N GLY A 122 1.48 -15.49 -7.81
CA GLY A 122 0.20 -14.79 -7.67
C GLY A 122 -0.63 -14.82 -8.94
N ALA A 123 0.00 -14.62 -10.09
CA ALA A 123 -0.66 -14.71 -11.39
C ALA A 123 -1.16 -16.13 -11.69
N ASP A 124 -0.32 -17.15 -11.46
CA ASP A 124 -0.69 -18.55 -11.65
C ASP A 124 -1.87 -18.95 -10.74
N PHE A 125 -1.89 -18.44 -9.51
CA PHE A 125 -2.99 -18.70 -8.56
C PHE A 125 -4.32 -18.09 -9.04
N VAL A 126 -4.29 -16.86 -9.55
CA VAL A 126 -5.48 -16.19 -10.12
C VAL A 126 -5.97 -16.89 -11.38
N ASN A 127 -5.06 -17.28 -12.26
CA ASN A 127 -5.39 -18.01 -13.49
C ASN A 127 -5.78 -19.47 -13.25
N ALA A 128 -5.85 -19.88 -11.97
CA ALA A 128 -6.26 -21.21 -11.58
C ALA A 128 -7.60 -21.22 -10.81
N GLY A 129 -8.51 -20.31 -11.12
CA GLY A 129 -9.82 -20.23 -10.50
C GLY A 129 -9.86 -19.61 -9.10
N ASN A 130 -8.74 -19.09 -8.58
CA ASN A 130 -8.66 -18.74 -7.15
C ASN A 130 -8.79 -17.24 -6.86
N GLN A 131 -9.50 -16.95 -5.78
CA GLN A 131 -9.53 -15.64 -5.16
C GLN A 131 -8.27 -15.40 -4.30
N LEU A 132 -7.52 -14.34 -4.60
CA LEU A 132 -6.34 -13.95 -3.82
C LEU A 132 -6.67 -13.48 -2.39
N PRO A 133 -5.73 -13.66 -1.42
CA PRO A 133 -5.86 -13.13 -0.07
C PRO A 133 -5.76 -11.60 -0.05
N LYS A 134 -6.11 -10.96 1.08
CA LYS A 134 -6.02 -9.51 1.23
C LYS A 134 -4.58 -9.02 1.09
N ILE A 135 -4.41 -7.85 0.46
CA ILE A 135 -3.21 -7.04 0.55
C ILE A 135 -3.27 -6.34 1.90
N ASP A 136 -2.43 -6.74 2.85
CA ASP A 136 -2.33 -6.15 4.18
C ASP A 136 -0.93 -5.54 4.34
N LEU A 137 -0.88 -4.23 4.53
CA LEU A 137 0.36 -3.47 4.58
C LEU A 137 0.49 -2.70 5.89
N THR A 138 1.73 -2.62 6.38
CA THR A 138 2.14 -1.78 7.49
C THR A 138 3.07 -0.69 6.97
N VAL A 139 2.85 0.55 7.41
CA VAL A 139 3.80 1.65 7.27
C VAL A 139 4.49 1.90 8.60
N THR A 140 5.81 2.09 8.57
CA THR A 140 6.63 2.37 9.76
C THR A 140 7.55 3.55 9.47
N ASP A 141 7.61 4.49 10.41
CA ASP A 141 8.54 5.61 10.38
C ASP A 141 9.94 5.21 10.92
N PRO A 142 10.98 6.07 10.77
CA PRO A 142 12.31 5.80 11.31
C PRO A 142 12.39 5.70 12.84
N SER A 143 11.42 6.26 13.56
CA SER A 143 11.29 6.21 15.02
C SER A 143 10.63 4.91 15.51
N GLY A 144 10.06 4.11 14.61
CA GLY A 144 9.38 2.86 14.86
C GLY A 144 7.86 2.96 15.07
N ALA A 145 7.27 4.15 14.99
CA ALA A 145 5.81 4.27 15.02
C ALA A 145 5.22 3.73 13.71
N ASN A 146 4.05 3.09 13.81
CA ASN A 146 3.49 2.37 12.68
C ASN A 146 1.96 2.32 12.70
N SER A 147 1.39 2.16 11.52
CA SER A 147 -0.02 1.83 11.32
C SER A 147 -0.19 0.83 10.18
N SER A 148 -1.36 0.20 10.08
CA SER A 148 -1.64 -0.80 9.05
C SER A 148 -2.99 -0.54 8.39
N ASN A 149 -3.13 -0.98 7.14
CA ASN A 149 -4.39 -0.98 6.42
C ASN A 149 -4.38 -2.10 5.37
N SER A 150 -5.56 -2.52 4.93
CA SER A 150 -5.71 -3.62 3.99
C SER A 150 -6.75 -3.35 2.90
N GLY A 151 -6.59 -4.03 1.77
CA GLY A 151 -7.55 -4.07 0.68
C GLY A 151 -7.62 -5.49 0.12
N GLN A 152 -8.80 -5.93 -0.31
CA GLN A 152 -8.99 -7.26 -0.91
C GLN A 152 -9.17 -7.13 -2.42
N PRO A 153 -8.24 -7.65 -3.24
CA PRO A 153 -8.49 -7.77 -4.67
C PRO A 153 -9.70 -8.65 -4.90
N THR A 154 -10.47 -8.40 -5.95
CA THR A 154 -11.50 -9.34 -6.41
C THR A 154 -11.04 -9.99 -7.69
N VAL A 155 -11.45 -11.22 -7.96
CA VAL A 155 -11.17 -11.89 -9.24
C VAL A 155 -12.48 -12.14 -9.96
N ASN A 156 -12.55 -11.70 -11.21
CA ASN A 156 -13.60 -12.11 -12.13
C ASN A 156 -13.19 -13.46 -12.72
N LEU A 157 -13.82 -14.50 -12.20
CA LEU A 157 -13.61 -15.87 -12.64
C LEU A 157 -14.32 -16.11 -13.98
N HIS A 158 -13.65 -16.87 -14.84
CA HIS A 158 -14.19 -17.40 -16.08
C HIS A 158 -14.56 -18.86 -15.84
N ASN A 159 -15.64 -19.33 -16.45
CA ASN A 159 -16.02 -20.73 -16.32
C ASN A 159 -15.18 -21.56 -17.29
N ASP A 160 -14.32 -22.40 -16.76
CA ASP A 160 -13.49 -23.30 -17.52
C ASP A 160 -14.21 -24.62 -17.85
N VAL A 161 -13.63 -25.38 -18.77
CA VAL A 161 -14.22 -26.66 -19.20
C VAL A 161 -13.77 -27.75 -18.23
N PRO A 162 -14.69 -28.55 -17.65
CA PRO A 162 -14.30 -29.61 -16.74
C PRO A 162 -13.46 -30.68 -17.44
N VAL A 163 -12.46 -31.19 -16.74
CA VAL A 163 -11.54 -32.21 -17.22
C VAL A 163 -11.94 -33.56 -16.64
N ILE A 164 -11.98 -34.61 -17.48
CA ILE A 164 -12.29 -35.98 -17.07
C ILE A 164 -11.16 -36.94 -17.45
N THR A 165 -10.84 -37.85 -16.54
CA THR A 165 -9.93 -38.98 -16.78
C THR A 165 -10.64 -40.29 -16.48
N VAL A 166 -10.53 -41.28 -17.37
CA VAL A 166 -11.17 -42.59 -17.24
C VAL A 166 -10.10 -43.67 -17.25
N ALA A 167 -10.16 -44.58 -16.28
CA ALA A 167 -9.29 -45.75 -16.18
C ALA A 167 -10.13 -47.02 -16.29
N ALA A 168 -9.93 -47.78 -17.37
CA ALA A 168 -10.61 -49.06 -17.56
C ALA A 168 -9.91 -50.18 -16.79
N ASN A 169 -10.69 -51.10 -16.24
CA ASN A 169 -10.19 -52.35 -15.67
C ASN A 169 -10.14 -53.44 -16.75
N THR A 170 -9.10 -54.26 -16.73
CA THR A 170 -9.10 -55.53 -17.49
C THR A 170 -10.09 -56.49 -16.81
N LEU A 171 -10.97 -57.09 -17.61
CA LEU A 171 -11.96 -58.06 -17.13
C LEU A 171 -11.63 -59.45 -17.67
N GLU A 172 -11.74 -60.46 -16.80
CA GLU A 172 -11.56 -61.85 -17.16
C GLU A 172 -12.90 -62.49 -17.54
N GLU A 173 -12.90 -63.18 -18.67
CA GLU A 173 -14.05 -63.95 -19.13
C GLU A 173 -14.45 -65.00 -18.08
N ASN A 174 -15.76 -65.26 -17.95
CA ASN A 174 -16.34 -66.22 -16.99
C ASN A 174 -16.17 -65.89 -15.50
N SER A 175 -15.51 -64.77 -15.15
CA SER A 175 -15.34 -64.32 -13.75
C SER A 175 -16.14 -63.06 -13.41
N ALA A 176 -16.59 -62.30 -14.43
CA ALA A 176 -17.40 -61.11 -14.23
C ALA A 176 -18.84 -61.44 -13.77
N ALA A 177 -19.37 -60.63 -12.86
CA ALA A 177 -20.74 -60.71 -12.36
C ALA A 177 -21.39 -59.31 -12.32
N ALA A 178 -22.71 -59.25 -12.09
CA ALA A 178 -23.38 -57.97 -11.88
C ALA A 178 -22.73 -57.22 -10.70
N GLY A 179 -22.31 -55.98 -10.93
CA GLY A 179 -21.55 -55.19 -9.96
C GLY A 179 -20.02 -55.26 -10.12
N THR A 180 -19.48 -56.06 -11.04
CA THR A 180 -18.05 -55.97 -11.41
C THR A 180 -17.74 -54.59 -11.97
N VAL A 181 -16.77 -53.91 -11.37
CA VAL A 181 -16.37 -52.55 -11.78
C VAL A 181 -15.55 -52.63 -13.07
N ALA A 182 -16.08 -52.10 -14.16
CA ALA A 182 -15.42 -52.07 -15.47
C ALA A 182 -14.34 -50.96 -15.58
N GLY A 183 -14.34 -50.01 -14.65
CA GLY A 183 -13.37 -48.91 -14.61
C GLY A 183 -13.78 -47.85 -13.59
N THR A 184 -12.94 -46.83 -13.45
CA THR A 184 -13.18 -45.66 -12.62
C THR A 184 -12.96 -44.39 -13.43
N PHE A 185 -13.46 -43.26 -12.92
CA PHE A 185 -13.16 -41.96 -13.50
C PHE A 185 -12.94 -40.92 -12.40
N THR A 186 -12.25 -39.85 -12.76
CA THR A 186 -12.12 -38.61 -11.97
C THR A 186 -12.51 -37.44 -12.85
N ALA A 187 -13.24 -36.47 -12.31
CA ALA A 187 -13.53 -35.21 -12.97
C ALA A 187 -13.11 -34.06 -12.07
N THR A 188 -12.57 -33.00 -12.65
CA THR A 188 -12.13 -31.79 -11.96
C THR A 188 -12.56 -30.56 -12.76
N ASP A 189 -12.91 -29.50 -12.06
CA ASP A 189 -13.22 -28.19 -12.61
C ASP A 189 -12.42 -27.16 -11.78
N GLU A 190 -11.85 -26.15 -12.44
CA GLU A 190 -10.88 -25.25 -11.81
C GLU A 190 -11.55 -24.29 -10.83
N GLU A 191 -12.78 -23.85 -11.14
CA GLU A 191 -13.60 -23.02 -10.25
C GLU A 191 -14.45 -23.84 -9.26
N THR A 192 -14.73 -25.11 -9.58
CA THR A 192 -15.65 -25.97 -8.83
C THR A 192 -14.99 -27.29 -8.39
N PRO A 193 -14.36 -27.34 -7.19
CA PRO A 193 -13.73 -28.56 -6.67
C PRO A 193 -14.72 -29.64 -6.19
#